data_AF-A0A535KM51-F1
#
_entry.id   AF-A0A535KM51-F1
#
_cell.length_a   1.000
_cell.length_b   1.000
_cell.length_c   1.000
_cell.angle_alpha   90.00
_cell.angle_beta   90.00
_cell.angle_gamma   90.00
#
_symmetry.space_group_name_H-M   'P 1'
#
loop_
_entity.id
_entity.type
_entity.pdbx_description
1 polymer ?
#
loop_
_entity_poly.entity_id
_entity_poly.type
_entity_poly.pdbx_seq_one_letter_code
_entity_poly.pdbx_strand_id
1 'polypeptide(L)' 'MNQDGEHLDDRRVLIHDFRNLLAVIVNYSELIGEELNDPEAIRADIAEVKAAAERAIVLTEKLSRTGRPPA' A
#
# COMPACT_ATOMS: atom_id res chain seq x y z
N MET A 1 -21.45 -17.11 -17.16
CA MET A 1 -20.33 -16.43 -16.48
C MET A 1 -20.48 -16.69 -15.00
N ASN A 2 -19.53 -17.40 -14.40
CA ASN A 2 -19.59 -17.81 -13.00
C ASN A 2 -19.06 -16.66 -12.14
N GLN A 3 -19.91 -16.09 -11.29
CA GLN A 3 -19.61 -14.93 -10.45
C GLN A 3 -18.50 -15.23 -9.41
N ASP A 4 -18.21 -16.51 -9.15
CA ASP A 4 -17.19 -16.95 -8.21
C ASP A 4 -15.75 -16.83 -8.74
N GLY A 5 -15.56 -16.81 -10.07
CA GLY A 5 -14.23 -16.67 -10.69
C GLY A 5 -13.72 -15.23 -10.66
N GLU A 6 -14.59 -14.27 -10.98
CA GLU A 6 -14.27 -12.82 -11.00
C GLU A 6 -13.88 -12.32 -9.59
N HIS A 7 -14.56 -12.79 -8.55
CA HIS A 7 -14.33 -12.34 -7.17
C HIS A 7 -12.98 -12.80 -6.59
N LEU A 8 -12.46 -13.94 -7.06
CA LEU A 8 -11.16 -14.47 -6.64
C LEU A 8 -10.00 -13.71 -7.31
N ASP A 9 -10.19 -13.27 -8.56
CA ASP A 9 -9.22 -12.46 -9.28
C ASP A 9 -9.17 -11.04 -8.71
N ASP A 10 -10.30 -10.43 -8.38
CA ASP A 10 -10.36 -9.13 -7.69
C ASP A 10 -9.61 -9.16 -6.35
N ARG A 11 -9.78 -10.25 -5.58
CA ARG A 11 -9.07 -10.41 -4.30
C ARG A 11 -7.55 -10.55 -4.49
N ARG A 12 -7.11 -11.21 -5.57
CA ARG A 12 -5.68 -11.37 -5.89
C ARG A 12 -5.05 -10.04 -6.31
N VAL A 13 -5.74 -9.28 -7.16
CA VAL A 13 -5.31 -7.94 -7.59
C VAL A 13 -5.17 -7.01 -6.39
N LEU A 14 -6.15 -6.99 -5.48
CA LEU A 14 -6.08 -6.16 -4.27
C LEU A 14 -4.92 -6.52 -3.33
N ILE A 15 -4.67 -7.82 -3.12
CA ILE A 15 -3.53 -8.29 -2.30
C ILE A 15 -2.20 -7.91 -2.95
N HIS A 16 -2.12 -8.01 -4.28
CA HIS A 16 -0.94 -7.60 -5.03
C HIS A 16 -0.65 -6.11 -4.86
N ASP A 17 -1.67 -5.26 -5.03
CA ASP A 17 -1.53 -3.80 -4.91
C ASP A 17 -1.14 -3.38 -3.49
N PHE A 18 -1.70 -4.04 -2.48
CA PHE A 18 -1.32 -3.82 -1.08
C PHE A 18 0.15 -4.16 -0.83
N ARG A 19 0.60 -5.33 -1.33
CA ARG A 19 2.00 -5.75 -1.22
C ARG A 19 2.95 -4.80 -1.95
N ASN A 20 2.55 -4.28 -3.10
CA ASN A 20 3.32 -3.31 -3.87
C ASN A 20 3.54 -2.01 -3.09
N LEU A 21 2.50 -1.47 -2.44
CA LEU A 21 2.62 -0.26 -1.61
C LEU A 21 3.54 -0.47 -0.40
N LEU A 22 3.46 -1.64 0.26
CA LEU A 22 4.38 -1.98 1.35
C LEU A 22 5.83 -2.07 0.90
N ALA A 23 6.10 -2.65 -0.28
CA ALA A 23 7.45 -2.72 -0.83
C ALA A 23 8.03 -1.32 -1.08
N VAL A 24 7.23 -0.40 -1.61
CA VAL A 24 7.63 1.01 -1.82
C VAL A 24 7.99 1.70 -0.49
N ILE A 25 7.13 1.55 0.52
CA ILE A 25 7.35 2.12 1.87
C ILE A 25 8.66 1.63 2.47
N VAL A 26 8.93 0.31 2.40
CA VAL A 26 10.15 -0.30 2.91
C VAL A 26 11.38 0.22 2.16
N ASN A 27 11.35 0.22 0.83
CA ASN A 27 12.48 0.64 0.01
C ASN A 27 12.89 2.09 0.26
N TYR A 28 11.94 3.03 0.34
CA TYR A 28 12.28 4.42 0.66
C TYR A 28 12.75 4.59 2.11
N SER A 29 12.20 3.82 3.06
CA SER A 29 12.69 3.86 4.45
C SER A 29 14.13 3.37 4.57
N GLU A 30 14.53 2.39 3.76
CA GLU A 30 15.92 1.92 3.64
C GLU A 30 16.81 2.99 3.00
N LEU A 31 16.37 3.60 1.89
CA LEU A 31 17.11 4.66 1.19
C LEU A 31 17.41 5.87 2.08
N ILE A 32 16.40 6.33 2.84
CA ILE A 32 16.54 7.42 3.83
C ILE A 32 17.53 7.05 4.94
N GLY A 33 17.56 5.77 5.35
CA GLY A 33 18.49 5.30 6.37
C GLY A 33 19.95 5.30 5.92
N GLU A 34 20.18 5.18 4.61
CA GLU A 34 21.51 5.18 4.00
C GLU A 34 22.02 6.60 3.65
N GLU A 35 21.13 7.54 3.35
CA GLU A 35 21.47 8.95 3.08
C GLU A 35 21.34 9.84 4.32
N LEU A 36 22.47 10.22 4.92
CA LEU A 36 22.51 11.06 6.14
C LEU A 36 23.01 12.50 5.91
N ASN A 37 23.34 12.89 4.66
CA ASN A 37 24.04 14.16 4.38
C ASN A 37 23.23 15.19 3.58
N ASP A 38 22.01 14.88 3.12
CA ASP A 38 21.09 15.84 2.48
C ASP A 38 19.71 15.83 3.16
N PRO A 39 19.46 16.77 4.10
CA PRO A 39 18.19 16.87 4.82
C PRO A 39 16.97 17.13 3.93
N GLU A 40 17.14 17.72 2.75
CA GLU A 40 16.03 18.06 1.85
C GLU A 40 15.65 16.85 0.98
N ALA A 41 16.63 16.08 0.51
CA ALA A 41 16.41 14.79 -0.13
C ALA A 41 15.71 13.80 0.82
N ILE A 42 16.18 13.70 2.07
CA ILE A 42 15.55 12.89 3.13
C ILE A 42 14.09 13.30 3.35
N ARG A 43 13.80 14.61 3.40
CA ARG A 43 12.42 15.09 3.56
C ARG A 43 11.53 14.70 2.40
N ALA A 44 12.03 14.72 1.17
CA ALA A 44 11.29 14.32 -0.02
C ALA A 44 10.96 12.83 0.00
N ASP A 45 11.93 11.98 0.34
CA ASP A 45 11.72 10.54 0.44
C ASP A 45 10.74 10.18 1.57
N ILE A 46 10.84 10.83 2.73
CA ILE A 46 9.89 10.65 3.85
C ILE A 46 8.46 11.02 3.40
N ALA A 47 8.31 12.06 2.57
CA ALA A 47 7.01 12.45 2.05
C ALA A 47 6.41 11.38 1.13
N GLU A 48 7.22 10.72 0.29
CA GLU A 48 6.76 9.64 -0.58
C GLU A 48 6.40 8.37 0.21
N VAL A 49 7.19 8.03 1.24
CA VAL A 49 6.86 6.96 2.22
C VAL A 49 5.48 7.20 2.82
N LYS A 50 5.24 8.43 3.32
CA LYS A 50 3.96 8.81 3.92
C LYS A 50 2.82 8.71 2.91
N ALA A 51 3.00 9.20 1.69
CA ALA A 51 1.98 9.14 0.64
C ALA A 51 1.64 7.70 0.24
N ALA A 52 2.63 6.79 0.20
CA ALA A 52 2.41 5.37 -0.07
C ALA A 52 1.68 4.69 1.11
N ALA A 53 2.02 5.04 2.35
CA ALA A 53 1.34 4.51 3.55
C ALA A 53 -0.13 4.95 3.62
N GLU A 54 -0.44 6.22 3.31
CA GLU A 54 -1.81 6.72 3.25
C GLU A 54 -2.64 5.97 2.19
N ARG A 55 -2.07 5.72 1.01
CA ARG A 55 -2.70 4.90 -0.04
C ARG A 55 -2.99 3.47 0.45
N ALA A 56 -2.05 2.85 1.17
CA ALA A 56 -2.22 1.50 1.71
C ALA A 56 -3.34 1.42 2.76
N ILE A 57 -3.44 2.43 3.65
CA ILE A 57 -4.52 2.53 4.66
C ILE A 57 -5.90 2.61 4.00
N VAL A 58 -6.04 3.44 2.96
CA VAL A 58 -7.30 3.55 2.20
C VAL A 58 -7.68 2.21 1.56
N LEU A 59 -6.70 1.45 1.06
CA LEU A 59 -6.93 0.14 0.46
C LEU A 59 -7.40 -0.89 1.51
N THR A 60 -6.83 -0.87 2.72
CA THR A 60 -7.24 -1.78 3.81
C THR A 60 -8.63 -1.47 4.36
N GLU A 61 -9.01 -0.19 4.43
CA GLU A 61 -10.37 0.22 4.81
C GLU A 61 -11.43 -0.32 3.84
N LYS A 62 -11.13 -0.31 2.53
CA LYS A 62 -12.00 -0.89 1.51
C LYS A 62 -12.13 -2.41 1.68
N LEU A 63 -11.04 -3.11 1.98
CA LEU A 63 -11.05 -4.55 2.24
C LEU A 63 -11.93 -4.93 3.45
N SER A 64 -11.87 -4.15 4.54
CA SER A 64 -12.68 -4.38 5.74
C SER A 64 -14.19 -4.26 5.49
N ARG A 65 -14.60 -3.32 4.62
CA ARG A 65 -16.02 -3.11 4.25
C ARG A 65 -16.56 -4.23 3.36
N THR A 66 -15.74 -4.77 2.46
CA THR A 66 -16.13 -5.88 1.58
C THR A 66 -16.32 -7.20 2.33
N GLY A 67 -15.72 -7.37 3.51
CA GLY A 67 -15.81 -8.59 4.32
C GLY A 67 -16.91 -8.62 5.40
N ARG A 68 -17.67 -7.53 5.62
CA ARG A 68 -18.72 -7.47 6.64
C ARG A 68 -20.10 -7.71 6.03
N PRO A 69 -20.81 -8.80 6.38
CA PRO A 69 -22.22 -8.92 5.99
C PRO A 69 -23.04 -7.80 6.67
N PRO A 70 -23.99 -7.17 5.96
CA PRO A 70 -24.89 -6.20 6.58
C PRO A 70 -25.68 -6.89 7.70
N ALA A 71 -25.72 -6.25 8.86
CA ALA A 71 -26.52 -6.66 10.01
C ALA A 71 -28.01 -6.40 9.78
#